data_AF-A0A8X6V2L3-F1
#
_entry.id   AF-A0A8X6V2L3-F1
#
_cell.length_a   1.000
_cell.length_b   1.000
_cell.length_c   1.000
_cell.angle_alpha   90.00
_cell.angle_beta   90.00
_cell.angle_gamma   90.00
#
_symmetry.space_group_name_H-M   'P 1'
#
loop_
_entity.id
_entity.type
_entity.pdbx_description
1 polymer ?
#
loop_
_entity_poly.entity_id
_entity_poly.type
_entity_poly.pdbx_seq_one_letter_code
_entity_poly.pdbx_strand_id
1 'polypeptide(L)'
;MQREDDTLKKLWSLAEKQKNSVKIHNGILIHSEYICGENIDQVVLPQCKREEVLKMRHDVPLGGHLGEQKTRQRIKYLFYWSKIKQDVKRFCESCKIWPITYRDRVPIQPLVRPEIPFEVWSVDCIGPLEPPSRRNHHFIIYAVDLCTRWAEAIPVKEISAKTTCNVLLKIFTQTGFPKMICSDQGTNFTSKLSEAFPSVMGVSPRFSTPGHPESMGAVERWNRTLKDMLSKNVQEHGSDWDLHLPFLLFAYREIPHSTTGMSPFQLVYGRLPSGPISLLKEVWVEKETSQLLSRSVEKYLEDLIEKLRKAHEIAAETAEATQNNYASY
;
A
#
# COMPACT_ATOMS: atom_id res chain seq x y z
N MET A 1 4.30 25.22 20.80
CA MET A 1 3.50 23.99 20.53
C MET A 1 3.96 22.75 21.32
N GLN A 2 5.06 22.06 20.98
CA GLN A 2 5.46 20.83 21.71
C GLN A 2 5.90 21.08 23.17
N ARG A 3 6.57 22.21 23.45
CA ARG A 3 7.06 22.55 24.81
C ARG A 3 5.95 22.96 25.77
N GLU A 4 4.85 23.48 25.24
CA GLU A 4 3.70 23.95 26.01
C GLU A 4 2.68 22.83 26.28
N ASP A 5 2.92 21.64 25.71
CA ASP A 5 2.02 20.50 25.85
C ASP A 5 2.36 19.65 27.08
N ASP A 6 1.44 19.65 28.05
CA ASP A 6 1.54 18.88 29.29
C ASP A 6 1.72 17.37 29.07
N THR A 7 1.12 16.82 28.00
CA THR A 7 1.22 15.40 27.67
C THR A 7 2.62 14.98 27.22
N LEU A 8 3.46 15.94 26.85
CA LEU A 8 4.83 15.71 26.36
C LEU A 8 5.90 15.94 27.43
N LYS A 9 5.57 16.51 28.61
CA LYS A 9 6.54 16.82 29.69
C LYS A 9 7.45 15.65 30.07
N LYS A 10 6.88 14.44 30.16
CA LYS A 10 7.65 13.21 30.44
C LYS A 10 8.65 12.88 29.34
N LEU A 11 8.26 13.05 28.07
CA LEU A 11 9.11 12.77 26.92
C LEU A 11 10.24 13.80 26.80
N TRP A 12 9.97 15.08 27.10
CA TRP A 12 10.99 16.11 27.23
C TRP A 12 12.06 15.74 28.28
N SER A 13 11.64 15.37 29.49
CA SER A 13 12.59 14.97 30.55
C SER A 13 13.41 13.72 30.19
N LEU A 14 12.82 12.78 29.45
CA LEU A 14 13.54 11.59 28.98
C LEU A 14 14.58 11.93 27.90
N ALA A 15 14.22 12.81 26.97
CA ALA A 15 15.11 13.23 25.90
C ALA A 15 16.31 14.05 26.43
N GLU A 16 16.09 14.92 27.42
CA GLU A 16 17.16 15.67 28.11
C GLU A 16 18.14 14.74 28.85
N LYS A 17 17.64 13.63 29.40
CA LYS A 17 18.46 12.63 30.09
C LYS A 17 19.16 11.66 29.13
N GLN A 18 18.99 11.84 27.81
CA GLN A 18 19.45 10.91 26.76
C GLN A 18 19.06 9.46 27.03
N LYS A 19 17.92 9.25 27.68
CA LYS A 19 17.39 7.91 27.96
C LYS A 19 16.31 7.60 26.94
N ASN A 20 16.29 6.34 26.48
CA ASN A 20 15.27 5.79 25.57
C ASN A 20 15.44 6.24 24.10
N SER A 21 14.50 5.83 23.25
CA SER A 21 14.46 6.13 21.81
C SER A 21 14.06 7.58 21.45
N VAL A 22 14.08 8.52 22.40
CA VAL A 22 13.59 9.91 22.21
C VAL A 22 14.76 10.90 22.31
N LYS A 23 14.84 11.83 21.37
CA LYS A 23 15.91 12.83 21.24
C LYS A 23 15.33 14.21 20.94
N ILE A 24 16.10 15.26 21.24
CA ILE A 24 15.78 16.65 20.85
C ILE A 24 16.66 16.99 19.64
N HIS A 25 16.03 17.42 18.55
CA HIS A 25 16.71 17.88 17.34
C HIS A 25 16.12 19.22 16.94
N ASN A 26 16.95 20.26 16.86
CA ASN A 26 16.55 21.64 16.54
C ASN A 26 15.35 22.14 17.36
N GLY A 27 15.31 21.82 18.66
CA GLY A 27 14.22 22.21 19.55
C GLY A 27 12.91 21.44 19.36
N ILE A 28 12.90 20.37 18.56
CA ILE A 28 11.76 19.47 18.32
C ILE A 28 12.06 18.08 18.92
N LEU A 29 11.07 17.50 19.58
CA LEU A 29 11.12 16.10 20.04
C LEU A 29 10.95 15.14 18.87
N ILE A 30 11.93 14.24 18.75
CA ILE A 30 11.96 13.14 17.78
C ILE A 30 12.03 11.81 18.52
N HIS A 31 11.26 10.82 18.08
CA HIS A 31 11.35 9.44 18.52
C HIS A 31 11.89 8.58 17.36
N SER A 32 12.94 7.80 17.59
CA SER A 32 13.51 6.91 16.58
C SER A 32 13.04 5.47 16.82
N GLU A 33 12.49 4.82 15.80
CA GLU A 33 12.04 3.42 15.86
C GLU A 33 12.50 2.67 14.61
N TYR A 34 12.95 1.42 14.76
CA TYR A 34 13.25 0.57 13.60
C TYR A 34 11.95 -0.06 13.07
N ILE A 35 11.56 0.31 11.85
CA ILE A 35 10.34 -0.15 11.20
C ILE A 35 10.68 -0.64 9.80
N CYS A 36 10.37 -1.90 9.49
CA CYS A 36 10.46 -2.45 8.13
C CYS A 36 11.84 -2.21 7.48
N GLY A 37 12.92 -2.51 8.20
CA GLY A 37 14.28 -2.40 7.68
C GLY A 37 14.91 -1.01 7.77
N GLU A 38 14.18 0.00 8.22
CA GLU A 38 14.65 1.38 8.29
C GLU A 38 14.54 1.95 9.70
N ASN A 39 15.55 2.73 10.12
CA ASN A 39 15.43 3.59 11.29
C ASN A 39 14.59 4.81 10.92
N ILE A 40 13.40 4.89 11.51
CA ILE A 40 12.42 5.94 11.25
C ILE A 40 12.45 6.96 12.38
N ASP A 41 12.78 8.20 12.02
CA ASP A 41 12.64 9.35 12.92
C ASP A 41 11.23 9.92 12.84
N GLN A 42 10.48 9.74 13.92
CA GLN A 42 9.10 10.14 14.10
C GLN A 42 9.03 11.47 14.86
N VAL A 43 8.26 12.43 14.36
CA VAL A 43 8.03 13.68 15.10
C VAL A 43 7.01 13.43 16.22
N VAL A 44 7.34 13.84 17.43
CA VAL A 44 6.45 13.65 18.58
C VAL A 44 5.29 14.66 18.52
N LEU A 45 4.05 14.22 18.36
CA LEU A 45 2.93 15.14 18.14
C LEU A 45 2.31 15.66 19.45
N PRO A 46 2.13 17.00 19.57
CA PRO A 46 1.31 17.56 20.63
C PRO A 46 -0.17 17.21 20.42
N GLN A 47 -0.94 17.15 21.50
CA GLN A 47 -2.34 16.78 21.54
C GLN A 47 -3.18 17.56 20.54
N CYS A 48 -2.94 18.87 20.40
CA CYS A 48 -3.68 19.74 19.47
C CYS A 48 -3.54 19.36 17.99
N LYS A 49 -2.52 18.58 17.60
CA LYS A 49 -2.28 18.16 16.20
C LYS A 49 -2.68 16.71 15.91
N ARG A 50 -3.03 15.93 16.93
CA ARG A 50 -3.33 14.49 16.78
C ARG A 50 -4.58 14.25 15.95
N GLU A 51 -5.65 15.02 16.18
CA GLU A 51 -6.91 14.86 15.44
C GLU A 51 -6.75 15.17 13.95
N GLU A 52 -5.97 16.20 13.61
CA GLU A 52 -5.64 16.58 12.22
C GLU A 52 -4.96 15.41 11.49
N VAL A 53 -3.98 14.77 12.12
CA VAL A 53 -3.25 13.63 11.54
C VAL A 53 -4.13 12.38 11.42
N LEU A 54 -5.01 12.12 12.39
CA LEU A 54 -5.96 11.02 12.33
C LEU A 54 -6.94 11.18 11.16
N LYS A 55 -7.55 12.36 11.01
CA LYS A 55 -8.43 12.68 9.87
C LYS A 55 -7.70 12.53 8.54
N MET A 56 -6.49 13.08 8.40
CA MET A 56 -5.72 12.96 7.16
C MET A 56 -5.22 11.54 6.85
N ARG A 57 -5.15 10.63 7.83
CA ARG A 57 -4.73 9.23 7.58
C ARG A 57 -5.88 8.25 7.44
N HIS A 58 -7.08 8.61 7.89
CA HIS A 58 -8.24 7.74 7.84
C HIS A 58 -9.31 8.25 6.87
N ASP A 59 -9.74 9.52 7.03
CA ASP A 59 -10.98 10.05 6.43
C ASP A 59 -10.80 10.62 5.03
N VAL A 60 -9.61 11.16 4.71
CA VAL A 60 -9.38 11.73 3.37
C VAL A 60 -9.31 10.59 2.33
N PRO A 61 -9.50 10.87 1.02
CA PRO A 61 -9.40 9.84 -0.01
C PRO A 61 -8.08 9.05 -0.01
N LEU A 62 -6.98 9.71 0.37
CA LEU A 62 -5.67 9.07 0.56
C LEU A 62 -5.61 8.17 1.81
N GLY A 63 -6.57 8.27 2.72
CA GLY A 63 -6.73 7.49 3.94
C GLY A 63 -7.35 6.12 3.69
N GLY A 64 -8.35 6.06 2.81
CA GLY A 64 -8.99 4.82 2.34
C GLY A 64 -9.74 4.04 3.42
N HIS A 65 -10.12 4.68 4.54
CA HIS A 65 -10.90 4.09 5.65
C HIS A 65 -10.36 2.74 6.11
N LEU A 66 -9.04 2.66 6.22
CA LEU A 66 -8.33 1.45 6.63
C LEU A 66 -8.56 1.15 8.12
N GLY A 67 -8.54 -0.13 8.48
CA GLY A 67 -8.66 -0.56 9.88
C GLY A 67 -7.50 -0.09 10.77
N GLU A 68 -7.71 -0.16 12.09
CA GLU A 68 -6.81 0.35 13.14
C GLU A 68 -5.33 0.06 12.85
N GLN A 69 -4.99 -1.20 12.57
CA GLN A 69 -3.60 -1.63 12.43
C GLN A 69 -2.87 -0.90 11.28
N LYS A 70 -3.50 -0.83 10.11
CA LYS A 70 -2.92 -0.21 8.90
C LYS A 70 -2.84 1.30 9.04
N THR A 71 -3.90 1.93 9.58
CA THR A 71 -3.92 3.37 9.88
C THR A 71 -2.80 3.75 10.84
N ARG A 72 -2.65 2.99 11.94
CA ARG A 72 -1.56 3.18 12.91
C ARG A 72 -0.19 3.03 12.25
N GLN A 73 0.01 2.01 11.42
CA GLN A 73 1.30 1.75 10.79
C GLN A 73 1.73 2.93 9.90
N ARG A 74 0.82 3.49 9.09
CA ARG A 74 1.09 4.68 8.26
C ARG A 74 1.46 5.91 9.09
N ILE A 75 0.82 6.10 10.24
CA ILE A 75 1.14 7.22 11.14
C ILE A 75 2.53 7.04 11.74
N LYS A 76 2.89 5.81 12.16
CA LYS A 76 4.19 5.50 12.77
C LYS A 76 5.38 5.71 11.82
N TYR A 77 5.19 5.80 10.50
CA TYR A 77 6.29 6.19 9.62
C TYR A 77 6.71 7.66 9.75
N LEU A 78 5.87 8.50 10.35
CA LEU A 78 6.07 9.95 10.38
C LEU A 78 6.01 10.54 11.79
N PHE A 79 5.13 10.00 12.63
CA PHE A 79 4.75 10.61 13.90
C PHE A 79 4.69 9.60 15.06
N TYR A 80 4.87 10.14 16.26
CA TYR A 80 4.79 9.41 17.51
C TYR A 80 3.98 10.20 18.54
N TRP A 81 3.19 9.51 19.36
CA TRP A 81 2.75 10.04 20.64
C TRP A 81 2.39 8.90 21.59
N SER A 82 2.36 9.22 22.89
CA SER A 82 1.92 8.26 23.91
C SER A 82 0.48 7.85 23.67
N LYS A 83 0.19 6.53 23.71
CA LYS A 83 -1.14 5.95 23.48
C LYS A 83 -1.70 6.08 22.06
N ILE A 84 -0.85 6.31 21.04
CA ILE A 84 -1.24 6.30 19.61
C ILE A 84 -2.15 5.12 19.21
N LYS A 85 -1.90 3.92 19.75
CA LYS A 85 -2.75 2.74 19.48
C LYS A 85 -4.20 2.95 19.94
N GLN A 86 -4.40 3.50 21.14
CA GLN A 86 -5.74 3.71 21.70
C GLN A 86 -6.48 4.81 20.94
N ASP A 87 -5.79 5.88 20.57
CA ASP A 87 -6.39 7.00 19.85
C ASP A 87 -6.80 6.59 18.43
N VAL A 88 -5.93 5.87 17.70
CA VAL A 88 -6.25 5.34 16.37
C VAL A 88 -7.42 4.36 16.43
N LYS A 89 -7.44 3.46 17.42
CA LYS A 89 -8.55 2.52 17.61
C LYS A 89 -9.87 3.25 17.79
N ARG A 90 -9.94 4.18 18.75
CA ARG A 90 -11.15 4.98 19.01
C ARG A 90 -11.61 5.74 17.77
N PHE A 91 -10.68 6.29 17.00
CA PHE A 91 -10.98 7.03 15.78
C PHE A 91 -11.60 6.13 14.70
N CYS A 92 -10.98 4.97 14.41
CA CYS A 92 -11.51 4.01 13.44
C CYS A 92 -12.85 3.42 13.89
N GLU A 93 -13.09 3.21 15.19
CA GLU A 93 -14.37 2.75 15.72
C GLU A 93 -15.50 3.78 15.57
N SER A 94 -15.16 5.07 15.48
CA SER A 94 -16.14 6.14 15.25
C SER A 94 -16.49 6.34 13.78
N CYS A 95 -15.78 5.67 12.86
CA CYS A 95 -16.03 5.77 11.43
C CYS A 95 -17.34 5.09 11.06
N LYS A 96 -18.22 5.82 10.37
CA LYS A 96 -19.52 5.31 9.90
C LYS A 96 -19.40 4.45 8.63
N ILE A 97 -18.22 4.45 7.99
CA ILE A 97 -17.93 3.61 6.82
C ILE A 97 -17.53 2.22 7.31
N TRP A 98 -18.49 1.31 7.26
CA TRP A 98 -18.36 -0.03 7.84
C TRP A 98 -17.23 -0.83 7.17
N PRO A 99 -16.38 -1.53 7.95
CA PRO A 99 -15.57 -2.61 7.39
C PRO A 99 -16.49 -3.76 6.97
N ILE A 100 -16.34 -4.24 5.74
CA ILE A 100 -16.97 -5.50 5.34
C ILE A 100 -16.21 -6.61 6.08
N THR A 101 -16.84 -7.19 7.11
CA THR A 101 -16.25 -8.31 7.87
C THR A 101 -16.65 -9.65 7.25
N TYR A 102 -15.70 -10.32 6.60
CA TYR A 102 -15.81 -11.75 6.27
C TYR A 102 -15.15 -12.59 7.36
N ARG A 103 -15.86 -13.62 7.85
CA ARG A 103 -15.31 -14.64 8.75
C ARG A 103 -14.84 -15.81 7.89
N ASP A 104 -13.53 -15.99 7.74
CA ASP A 104 -12.99 -17.14 7.01
C ASP A 104 -12.64 -18.29 7.96
N ARG A 105 -13.06 -19.51 7.60
CA ARG A 105 -12.86 -20.77 8.33
C ARG A 105 -12.22 -21.87 7.46
N VAL A 106 -11.24 -21.54 6.61
CA VAL A 106 -10.59 -22.56 5.76
C VAL A 106 -9.06 -22.39 5.77
N PRO A 107 -8.29 -23.47 6.01
CA PRO A 107 -6.83 -23.44 6.01
C PRO A 107 -6.26 -23.11 4.62
N ILE A 108 -5.07 -22.50 4.64
CA ILE A 108 -4.48 -21.77 3.51
C ILE A 108 -3.26 -22.54 3.03
N GLN A 109 -3.19 -22.91 1.74
CA GLN A 109 -1.90 -23.24 1.14
C GLN A 109 -1.18 -21.96 0.68
N PRO A 110 0.14 -21.83 0.92
CA PRO A 110 0.90 -20.66 0.54
C PRO A 110 1.22 -20.61 -0.96
N LEU A 111 0.94 -19.48 -1.61
CA LEU A 111 1.49 -19.20 -2.95
C LEU A 111 2.93 -18.69 -2.80
N VAL A 112 3.85 -19.23 -3.60
CA VAL A 112 5.24 -18.77 -3.65
C VAL A 112 5.28 -17.35 -4.22
N ARG A 113 5.88 -16.43 -3.46
CA ARG A 113 6.13 -15.06 -3.92
C ARG A 113 7.17 -15.11 -5.05
N PRO A 114 6.90 -14.54 -6.24
CA PRO A 114 7.92 -14.40 -7.27
C PRO A 114 9.08 -13.53 -6.79
N GLU A 115 10.29 -13.84 -7.23
CA GLU A 115 11.51 -13.15 -6.81
C GLU A 115 11.67 -11.78 -7.48
N ILE A 116 11.26 -11.67 -8.75
CA ILE A 116 11.52 -10.49 -9.57
C ILE A 116 10.23 -9.64 -9.69
N PRO A 117 10.29 -8.33 -9.38
CA PRO A 117 9.18 -7.41 -9.59
C PRO A 117 8.62 -7.45 -11.01
N PHE A 118 7.29 -7.36 -11.12
CA PHE A 118 6.55 -7.21 -12.37
C PHE A 118 6.62 -8.39 -13.35
N GLU A 119 7.24 -9.51 -12.99
CA GLU A 119 7.26 -10.71 -13.86
C GLU A 119 5.96 -11.51 -13.82
N VAL A 120 5.23 -11.45 -12.70
CA VAL A 120 3.99 -12.21 -12.51
C VAL A 120 2.90 -11.30 -11.95
N TRP A 121 1.84 -11.11 -12.72
CA TRP A 121 0.70 -10.28 -12.33
C TRP A 121 -0.55 -11.13 -12.11
N SER A 122 -1.30 -10.79 -11.08
CA SER A 122 -2.70 -11.21 -10.94
C SER A 122 -3.60 -10.13 -11.53
N VAL A 123 -4.57 -10.53 -12.36
CA VAL A 123 -5.52 -9.63 -13.01
C VAL A 123 -6.94 -10.10 -12.71
N ASP A 124 -7.79 -9.16 -12.32
CA ASP A 124 -9.20 -9.38 -12.04
C ASP A 124 -9.96 -8.05 -12.25
N CYS A 125 -11.28 -8.07 -12.10
CA CYS A 125 -12.14 -6.90 -12.23
C CYS A 125 -13.16 -6.82 -11.11
N ILE A 126 -13.72 -5.64 -10.91
CA ILE A 126 -14.93 -5.45 -10.07
C ILE A 126 -16.00 -4.75 -10.89
N GLY A 127 -17.24 -5.20 -10.69
CA GLY A 127 -18.45 -4.60 -11.26
C GLY A 127 -19.48 -5.65 -11.69
N PRO A 128 -20.62 -5.21 -12.27
CA PRO A 128 -20.96 -3.81 -12.53
C PRO A 128 -21.10 -3.00 -11.22
N LEU A 129 -20.60 -1.78 -11.23
CA LEU A 129 -20.58 -0.87 -10.07
C LEU A 129 -21.76 0.08 -10.17
N GLU A 130 -22.54 0.15 -9.08
CA GLU A 130 -23.68 1.05 -8.95
C GLU A 130 -23.46 2.05 -7.81
N PRO A 131 -23.54 3.37 -8.07
CA PRO A 131 -23.83 3.98 -9.37
C PRO A 131 -22.63 3.94 -10.33
N PRO A 132 -22.86 3.99 -11.67
CA PRO A 132 -21.80 4.21 -12.62
C PRO A 132 -21.13 5.56 -12.37
N SER A 133 -19.88 5.68 -12.83
CA SER A 133 -19.19 6.96 -12.73
C SER A 133 -19.83 8.01 -13.65
N ARG A 134 -19.61 9.31 -13.39
CA ARG A 134 -20.07 10.39 -14.27
C ARG A 134 -19.53 10.29 -15.69
N ARG A 135 -18.40 9.61 -15.89
CA ARG A 135 -17.80 9.31 -17.19
C ARG A 135 -18.34 8.01 -17.81
N ASN A 136 -19.40 7.46 -17.22
CA ASN A 136 -20.09 6.24 -17.64
C ASN A 136 -19.20 4.99 -17.55
N HIS A 137 -18.30 4.94 -16.56
CA HIS A 137 -17.56 3.71 -16.24
C HIS A 137 -18.43 2.83 -15.33
N HIS A 138 -18.42 1.53 -15.60
CA HIS A 138 -19.24 0.53 -14.91
C HIS A 138 -18.39 -0.53 -14.20
N PHE A 139 -17.12 -0.66 -14.58
CA PHE A 139 -16.23 -1.68 -14.06
C PHE A 139 -14.86 -1.08 -13.77
N ILE A 140 -14.08 -1.75 -12.92
CA ILE A 140 -12.66 -1.48 -12.74
C ILE A 140 -11.91 -2.76 -13.04
N ILE A 141 -10.97 -2.72 -13.98
CA ILE A 141 -9.99 -3.78 -14.19
C ILE A 141 -8.77 -3.42 -13.37
N TYR A 142 -8.32 -4.33 -12.52
CA TYR A 142 -7.16 -4.10 -11.67
C TYR A 142 -6.15 -5.24 -11.82
N ALA A 143 -4.88 -4.89 -11.66
CA ALA A 143 -3.76 -5.81 -11.74
C ALA A 143 -2.85 -5.61 -10.52
N VAL A 144 -2.37 -6.71 -9.94
CA VAL A 144 -1.47 -6.69 -8.78
C VAL A 144 -0.24 -7.53 -9.10
N ASP A 145 0.94 -6.92 -9.02
CA ASP A 145 2.22 -7.62 -9.09
C ASP A 145 2.37 -8.53 -7.87
N LEU A 146 2.63 -9.82 -8.09
CA LEU A 146 2.70 -10.79 -7.02
C LEU A 146 4.00 -10.71 -6.20
N CYS A 147 5.07 -10.14 -6.77
CA CYS A 147 6.33 -9.93 -6.06
C CYS A 147 6.24 -8.77 -5.06
N THR A 148 5.87 -7.58 -5.54
CA THR A 148 5.90 -6.33 -4.77
C THR A 148 4.57 -5.95 -4.16
N ARG A 149 3.47 -6.58 -4.59
CA ARG A 149 2.09 -6.14 -4.31
C ARG A 149 1.74 -4.81 -4.97
N TRP A 150 2.51 -4.32 -5.92
CA TRP A 150 2.14 -3.11 -6.65
C TRP A 150 0.82 -3.30 -7.39
N ALA A 151 -0.15 -2.42 -7.12
CA ALA A 151 -1.47 -2.49 -7.72
C ALA A 151 -1.70 -1.36 -8.71
N GLU A 152 -2.33 -1.66 -9.83
CA GLU A 152 -2.90 -0.72 -10.81
C GLU A 152 -4.40 -1.01 -10.95
N ALA A 153 -5.22 0.04 -11.10
CA ALA A 153 -6.66 -0.09 -11.28
C ALA A 153 -7.16 0.94 -12.30
N ILE A 154 -7.81 0.46 -13.36
CA ILE A 154 -8.26 1.29 -14.48
C ILE A 154 -9.79 1.14 -14.65
N PRO A 155 -10.55 2.25 -14.61
CA PRO A 155 -11.98 2.21 -14.82
C PRO A 155 -12.31 1.96 -16.30
N VAL A 156 -13.33 1.15 -16.57
CA VAL A 156 -13.78 0.80 -17.92
C VAL A 156 -15.30 0.80 -18.02
N LYS A 157 -15.83 0.99 -19.22
CA LYS A 157 -17.28 0.99 -19.49
C LYS A 157 -17.85 -0.41 -19.62
N GLU A 158 -17.03 -1.36 -20.06
CA GLU A 158 -17.40 -2.74 -20.32
C GLU A 158 -16.19 -3.64 -20.11
N ILE A 159 -16.44 -4.93 -19.84
CA ILE A 159 -15.40 -5.95 -19.77
C ILE A 159 -15.46 -6.76 -21.07
N SER A 160 -14.42 -6.63 -21.87
CA SER A 160 -14.19 -7.45 -23.06
C SER A 160 -12.71 -7.81 -23.15
N ALA A 161 -12.35 -8.89 -23.84
CA ALA A 161 -10.95 -9.29 -24.00
C ALA A 161 -10.10 -8.17 -24.61
N LYS A 162 -10.65 -7.41 -25.56
CA LYS A 162 -10.00 -6.25 -26.18
C LYS A 162 -9.80 -5.11 -25.18
N THR A 163 -10.84 -4.76 -24.40
CA THR A 163 -10.74 -3.71 -23.39
C THR A 163 -9.74 -4.07 -22.30
N THR A 164 -9.78 -5.31 -21.80
CA THR A 164 -8.81 -5.82 -20.82
C THR A 164 -7.39 -5.82 -21.38
N CYS A 165 -7.19 -6.27 -22.63
CA CYS A 165 -5.87 -6.22 -23.27
C CYS A 165 -5.33 -4.78 -23.32
N ASN A 166 -6.12 -3.81 -23.78
CA ASN A 166 -5.71 -2.41 -23.80
C ASN A 166 -5.35 -1.85 -22.41
N VAL A 167 -6.12 -2.21 -21.38
CA VAL A 167 -5.82 -1.84 -19.98
C VAL A 167 -4.48 -2.43 -19.54
N LEU A 168 -4.24 -3.71 -19.79
CA LEU A 168 -3.02 -4.38 -19.40
C LEU A 168 -1.80 -3.83 -20.16
N LEU A 169 -1.94 -3.51 -21.44
CA LEU A 169 -0.89 -2.84 -22.22
C LEU A 169 -0.54 -1.47 -21.63
N LYS A 170 -1.55 -0.69 -21.21
CA LYS A 170 -1.32 0.59 -20.54
C LYS A 170 -0.50 0.43 -19.25
N ILE A 171 -0.71 -0.66 -18.51
CA ILE A 171 0.06 -0.96 -17.28
C ILE A 171 1.48 -1.40 -17.65
N PHE A 172 1.63 -2.37 -18.56
CA PHE A 172 2.92 -2.99 -18.88
C PHE A 172 3.87 -2.08 -19.66
N THR A 173 3.34 -1.08 -20.37
CA THR A 173 4.18 -0.02 -20.98
C THR A 173 4.90 0.86 -19.94
N GLN A 174 4.47 0.83 -18.68
CA GLN A 174 5.08 1.58 -17.58
C GLN A 174 5.96 0.71 -16.69
N THR A 175 5.59 -0.56 -16.50
CA THR A 175 6.26 -1.49 -15.58
C THR A 175 7.18 -2.50 -16.25
N GLY A 176 7.09 -2.62 -17.58
CA GLY A 176 7.64 -3.74 -18.33
C GLY A 176 6.61 -4.85 -18.54
N PHE A 177 6.84 -5.66 -19.58
CA PHE A 177 5.98 -6.79 -19.92
C PHE A 177 6.23 -7.99 -19.02
N PRO A 178 5.17 -8.60 -18.47
CA PRO A 178 5.32 -9.72 -17.55
C PRO A 178 5.65 -11.01 -18.30
N LYS A 179 6.24 -11.96 -17.58
CA LYS A 179 6.41 -13.34 -18.05
C LYS A 179 5.10 -14.12 -17.92
N MET A 180 4.31 -13.83 -16.89
CA MET A 180 3.07 -14.55 -16.59
C MET A 180 1.95 -13.62 -16.11
N ILE A 181 0.74 -13.90 -16.57
CA ILE A 181 -0.50 -13.26 -16.10
C ILE A 181 -1.42 -14.35 -15.57
N CYS A 182 -1.86 -14.19 -14.32
CA CYS A 182 -2.80 -15.05 -13.62
C CYS A 182 -4.17 -14.39 -13.60
N SER A 183 -5.23 -15.08 -14.03
CA SER A 183 -6.61 -14.58 -13.98
C SER A 183 -7.57 -15.64 -13.43
N ASP A 184 -8.57 -15.18 -12.70
CA ASP A 184 -9.62 -15.96 -12.04
C ASP A 184 -10.89 -16.13 -12.87
N GLN A 185 -11.07 -15.38 -13.96
CA GLN A 185 -12.30 -15.40 -14.78
C GLN A 185 -12.46 -16.62 -15.71
N GLY A 186 -11.76 -17.72 -15.40
CA GLY A 186 -11.87 -19.00 -16.08
C GLY A 186 -11.19 -19.07 -17.45
N THR A 187 -11.09 -20.29 -17.97
CA THR A 187 -10.32 -20.63 -19.18
C THR A 187 -10.72 -19.84 -20.41
N ASN A 188 -12.01 -19.52 -20.54
CA ASN A 188 -12.56 -18.76 -21.67
C ASN A 188 -12.13 -17.29 -21.70
N PHE A 189 -11.85 -16.68 -20.55
CA PHE A 189 -11.35 -15.30 -20.50
C PHE A 189 -9.86 -15.26 -20.86
N THR A 190 -9.07 -16.17 -20.27
CA THR A 190 -7.66 -16.35 -20.60
C THR A 190 -7.42 -16.75 -22.05
N SER A 191 -8.27 -17.59 -22.67
CA SER A 191 -8.11 -17.95 -24.08
C SER A 191 -8.30 -16.74 -24.98
N LYS A 192 -9.38 -15.97 -24.77
CA LYS A 192 -9.64 -14.74 -25.53
C LYS A 192 -8.56 -13.68 -25.34
N LEU A 193 -7.99 -13.57 -24.14
CA LEU A 193 -6.84 -12.69 -23.90
C LEU A 193 -5.59 -13.20 -24.62
N SER A 194 -5.32 -14.50 -24.57
CA SER A 194 -4.19 -15.13 -25.25
C SER A 194 -4.25 -14.94 -26.77
N GLU A 195 -5.45 -14.83 -27.34
CA GLU A 195 -5.65 -14.51 -28.76
C GLU A 195 -5.53 -13.00 -29.04
N ALA A 196 -6.06 -12.15 -28.14
CA ALA A 196 -6.04 -10.70 -28.30
C ALA A 196 -4.62 -10.11 -28.21
N PHE A 197 -3.77 -10.59 -27.30
CA PHE A 197 -2.43 -10.03 -27.08
C PHE A 197 -1.51 -10.12 -28.33
N PRO A 198 -1.34 -11.30 -28.98
CA PRO A 198 -0.58 -11.41 -30.22
C PRO A 198 -1.11 -10.53 -31.34
N SER A 199 -2.43 -10.32 -31.43
CA SER A 199 -3.01 -9.48 -32.46
C SER A 199 -2.60 -8.00 -32.34
N VAL A 200 -2.28 -7.54 -31.12
CA VAL A 200 -1.87 -6.16 -30.85
C VAL A 200 -0.35 -6.00 -30.78
N MET A 201 0.37 -7.00 -30.26
CA MET A 201 1.81 -6.91 -29.95
C MET A 201 2.71 -7.87 -30.72
N GLY A 202 2.15 -8.82 -31.47
CA GLY A 202 2.90 -9.90 -32.12
C GLY A 202 3.36 -11.02 -31.19
N VAL A 203 3.23 -10.87 -29.86
CA VAL A 203 3.60 -11.86 -28.85
C VAL A 203 2.63 -11.84 -27.67
N SER A 204 2.44 -12.99 -27.00
CA SER A 204 1.60 -13.14 -25.80
C SER A 204 2.44 -13.48 -24.57
N PRO A 205 2.20 -12.84 -23.42
CA PRO A 205 2.59 -13.38 -22.12
C PRO A 205 1.98 -14.76 -21.88
N ARG A 206 2.55 -15.56 -20.96
CA ARG A 206 1.92 -16.81 -20.55
C ARG A 206 0.70 -16.49 -19.70
N PHE A 207 -0.46 -16.94 -20.15
CA PHE A 207 -1.67 -16.91 -19.35
C PHE A 207 -1.77 -18.20 -18.55
N SER A 208 -1.84 -18.06 -17.23
CA SER A 208 -2.12 -19.17 -16.34
C SER A 208 -3.57 -19.10 -15.92
N THR A 209 -4.33 -20.13 -16.30
CA THR A 209 -5.54 -20.48 -15.56
C THR A 209 -5.12 -21.29 -14.34
N PRO A 210 -5.69 -21.02 -13.17
CA PRO A 210 -5.41 -21.82 -12.01
C PRO A 210 -5.88 -23.26 -12.24
N GLY A 211 -4.91 -24.18 -12.38
CA GLY A 211 -5.14 -25.62 -12.32
C GLY A 211 -5.36 -26.14 -10.89
N HIS A 212 -5.17 -25.27 -9.88
CA HIS A 212 -5.36 -25.58 -8.47
C HIS A 212 -6.21 -24.49 -7.79
N PRO A 213 -7.39 -24.83 -7.25
CA PRO A 213 -8.25 -23.91 -6.47
C PRO A 213 -7.51 -23.24 -5.30
N GLU A 214 -6.47 -23.90 -4.79
CA GLU A 214 -5.70 -23.52 -3.62
C GLU A 214 -4.81 -22.29 -3.88
N SER A 215 -4.18 -22.22 -5.07
CA SER A 215 -3.36 -21.07 -5.50
C SER A 215 -4.21 -19.82 -5.75
N MET A 216 -5.46 -20.00 -6.19
CA MET A 216 -6.42 -18.89 -6.33
C MET A 216 -6.84 -18.31 -5.00
N GLY A 217 -7.22 -19.16 -4.04
CA GLY A 217 -7.67 -18.68 -2.73
C GLY A 217 -6.61 -17.82 -2.03
N ALA A 218 -5.32 -18.10 -2.30
CA ALA A 218 -4.22 -17.28 -1.84
C ALA A 218 -4.14 -15.92 -2.57
N VAL A 219 -4.21 -15.89 -3.90
CA VAL A 219 -4.18 -14.66 -4.71
C VAL A 219 -5.41 -13.78 -4.44
N GLU A 220 -6.59 -14.38 -4.33
CA GLU A 220 -7.84 -13.69 -3.98
C GLU A 220 -7.74 -13.05 -2.60
N ARG A 221 -7.23 -13.78 -1.59
CA ARG A 221 -7.01 -13.22 -0.25
C ARG A 221 -5.93 -12.14 -0.24
N TRP A 222 -4.90 -12.25 -1.07
CA TRP A 222 -3.89 -11.20 -1.22
C TRP A 222 -4.52 -9.92 -1.78
N ASN A 223 -5.39 -10.04 -2.77
CA ASN A 223 -6.05 -8.91 -3.43
C ASN A 223 -7.26 -8.38 -2.65
N ARG A 224 -7.74 -9.10 -1.62
CA ARG A 224 -8.89 -8.69 -0.80
C ARG A 224 -8.78 -7.27 -0.25
N THR A 225 -7.61 -6.89 0.25
CA THR A 225 -7.40 -5.51 0.75
C THR A 225 -7.72 -4.48 -0.33
N LEU A 226 -7.26 -4.71 -1.56
CA LEU A 226 -7.49 -3.81 -2.68
C LEU A 226 -8.98 -3.83 -3.08
N LYS A 227 -9.60 -5.01 -3.20
CA LYS A 227 -11.04 -5.15 -3.47
C LYS A 227 -11.89 -4.37 -2.45
N ASP A 228 -11.55 -4.49 -1.17
CA ASP A 228 -12.25 -3.80 -0.09
C ASP A 228 -12.09 -2.29 -0.20
N MET A 229 -10.87 -1.80 -0.46
CA MET A 229 -10.61 -0.37 -0.64
C MET A 229 -11.38 0.17 -1.85
N LEU A 230 -11.35 -0.54 -2.98
CA LEU A 230 -12.07 -0.13 -4.19
C LEU A 230 -13.58 -0.07 -3.96
N SER A 231 -14.14 -1.06 -3.25
CA SER A 231 -15.57 -1.10 -2.90
C SER A 231 -15.96 0.06 -2.00
N LYS A 232 -15.15 0.38 -0.98
CA LYS A 232 -15.37 1.54 -0.11
C LYS A 232 -15.30 2.87 -0.86
N ASN A 233 -14.36 3.00 -1.79
CA ASN A 233 -14.23 4.19 -2.63
C ASN A 233 -15.48 4.45 -3.48
N VAL A 234 -16.14 3.40 -3.98
CA VAL A 234 -17.43 3.53 -4.68
C VAL A 234 -18.54 3.98 -3.74
N GLN A 235 -18.60 3.41 -2.53
CA GLN A 235 -19.60 3.78 -1.53
C GLN A 235 -19.44 5.23 -1.04
N GLU A 236 -18.21 5.68 -0.84
CA GLU A 236 -17.90 7.00 -0.29
C GLU A 236 -18.09 8.13 -1.32
N HIS A 237 -17.68 7.90 -2.57
CA HIS A 237 -17.61 8.96 -3.58
C HIS A 237 -18.73 8.88 -4.63
N GLY A 238 -19.62 7.89 -4.57
CA GLY A 238 -20.71 7.71 -5.52
C GLY A 238 -20.20 7.77 -6.96
N SER A 239 -20.88 8.51 -7.85
CA SER A 239 -20.48 8.61 -9.27
C SER A 239 -19.13 9.28 -9.55
N ASP A 240 -18.41 9.79 -8.56
CA ASP A 240 -17.06 10.34 -8.73
C ASP A 240 -15.95 9.32 -8.39
N TRP A 241 -16.30 8.07 -8.05
CA TRP A 241 -15.36 7.03 -7.61
C TRP A 241 -14.15 6.83 -8.53
N ASP A 242 -14.30 7.06 -9.83
CA ASP A 242 -13.25 6.86 -10.83
C ASP A 242 -12.19 7.97 -10.83
N LEU A 243 -12.54 9.15 -10.35
CA LEU A 243 -11.60 10.26 -10.12
C LEU A 243 -10.73 10.02 -8.89
N HIS A 244 -11.22 9.21 -7.95
CA HIS A 244 -10.55 8.94 -6.67
C HIS A 244 -9.57 7.76 -6.70
N LEU A 245 -9.61 6.93 -7.75
CA LEU A 245 -8.72 5.76 -7.91
C LEU A 245 -7.22 6.07 -7.75
N PRO A 246 -6.65 7.16 -8.31
CA PRO A 246 -5.22 7.45 -8.12
C PRO A 246 -4.84 7.66 -6.65
N PHE A 247 -5.70 8.32 -5.86
CA PHE A 247 -5.45 8.54 -4.43
C PHE A 247 -5.53 7.22 -3.65
N LEU A 248 -6.52 6.39 -3.96
CA LEU A 248 -6.66 5.07 -3.37
C LEU A 248 -5.44 4.18 -3.67
N LEU A 249 -4.98 4.15 -4.91
CA LEU A 249 -3.81 3.37 -5.30
C LEU A 249 -2.54 3.85 -4.59
N PHE A 250 -2.35 5.16 -4.45
CA PHE A 250 -1.25 5.71 -3.67
C PHE A 250 -1.35 5.29 -2.20
N ALA A 251 -2.53 5.39 -1.60
CA ALA A 251 -2.79 4.96 -0.23
C ALA A 251 -2.44 3.48 -0.04
N TYR A 252 -2.87 2.63 -0.97
CA TYR A 252 -2.59 1.20 -0.98
C TYR A 252 -1.08 0.91 -1.05
N ARG A 253 -0.36 1.59 -1.96
CA ARG A 253 1.09 1.42 -2.18
C ARG A 253 1.95 1.86 -1.00
N GLU A 254 1.44 2.74 -0.14
CA GLU A 254 2.12 3.20 1.08
C GLU A 254 2.00 2.21 2.26
N ILE A 255 1.01 1.31 2.24
CA ILE A 255 0.75 0.41 3.38
C ILE A 255 1.64 -0.82 3.30
N PRO A 256 2.38 -1.18 4.36
CA PRO A 256 3.05 -2.46 4.43
C PRO A 256 2.06 -3.62 4.38
N HIS A 257 2.33 -4.57 3.48
CA HIS A 257 1.49 -5.76 3.35
C HIS A 257 1.89 -6.81 4.39
N SER A 258 0.91 -7.52 4.96
CA SER A 258 1.18 -8.57 5.95
C SER A 258 2.00 -9.72 5.38
N THR A 259 1.94 -9.95 4.07
CA THR A 259 2.64 -11.04 3.38
C THR A 259 4.08 -10.70 3.00
N THR A 260 4.42 -9.42 2.92
CA THR A 260 5.76 -8.95 2.54
C THR A 260 6.44 -8.18 3.66
N GLY A 261 5.74 -7.78 4.73
CA GLY A 261 6.27 -6.91 5.77
C GLY A 261 6.63 -5.50 5.29
N MET A 262 6.58 -5.23 3.98
CA MET A 262 7.06 -4.03 3.32
C MET A 262 5.93 -3.41 2.48
N SER A 263 5.96 -2.09 2.29
CA SER A 263 5.02 -1.43 1.39
C SER A 263 5.36 -1.69 -0.08
N PRO A 264 4.37 -1.78 -0.99
CA PRO A 264 4.63 -1.91 -2.42
C PRO A 264 5.57 -0.82 -2.95
N PHE A 265 5.40 0.42 -2.46
CA PHE A 265 6.24 1.54 -2.88
C PHE A 265 7.71 1.36 -2.50
N GLN A 266 8.00 0.83 -1.31
CA GLN A 266 9.37 0.53 -0.90
C GLN A 266 10.00 -0.59 -1.72
N LEU A 267 9.23 -1.63 -2.07
CA LEU A 267 9.75 -2.76 -2.86
C LEU A 267 10.05 -2.39 -4.32
N VAL A 268 9.35 -1.40 -4.87
CA VAL A 268 9.56 -0.90 -6.23
C VAL A 268 10.63 0.20 -6.26
N TYR A 269 10.58 1.17 -5.35
CA TYR A 269 11.42 2.38 -5.42
C TYR A 269 12.51 2.47 -4.35
N GLY A 270 12.63 1.50 -3.45
CA GLY A 270 13.65 1.50 -2.40
C GLY A 270 13.56 2.67 -1.43
N ARG A 271 12.40 3.33 -1.35
CA ARG A 271 12.17 4.49 -0.48
C ARG A 271 10.73 4.56 -0.02
N LEU A 272 10.49 5.31 1.04
CA LEU A 272 9.13 5.65 1.46
C LEU A 272 8.49 6.65 0.50
N PRO A 273 7.17 6.54 0.23
CA PRO A 273 6.46 7.52 -0.57
C PRO A 273 6.39 8.87 0.14
N SER A 274 6.60 9.94 -0.61
CA SER A 274 6.40 11.31 -0.14
C SER A 274 4.96 11.74 -0.45
N GLY A 275 4.07 11.64 0.54
CA GLY A 275 2.68 12.08 0.44
C GLY A 275 2.42 13.46 1.08
N PRO A 276 1.18 13.96 1.05
CA PRO A 276 0.81 15.24 1.67
C PRO A 276 1.23 15.36 3.14
N ILE A 277 1.22 14.25 3.88
CA ILE A 277 1.56 14.23 5.30
C ILE A 277 3.07 14.26 5.53
N SER A 278 3.89 13.72 4.62
CA SER A 278 5.35 13.91 4.71
C SER A 278 5.71 15.37 4.44
N LEU A 279 5.04 16.01 3.48
CA LEU A 279 5.20 17.46 3.23
C LEU A 279 4.79 18.28 4.45
N LEU A 280 3.67 17.95 5.07
CA LEU A 280 3.22 18.62 6.29
C LEU A 280 4.19 18.44 7.46
N LYS A 281 4.80 17.25 7.59
CA LYS A 281 5.91 17.03 8.52
C LYS A 281 7.11 17.91 8.19
N GLU A 282 7.49 18.04 6.92
CA GLU A 282 8.61 18.89 6.50
C GLU A 282 8.36 20.37 6.82
N VAL A 283 7.14 20.86 6.54
CA VAL A 283 6.71 22.23 6.88
C VAL A 283 6.77 22.45 8.40
N TRP A 284 6.32 21.49 9.20
CA TRP A 284 6.31 21.61 10.66
C TRP A 284 7.68 21.47 11.32
N VAL A 285 8.63 20.83 10.65
CA VAL A 285 9.98 20.58 11.19
C VAL A 285 10.97 21.68 10.79
N GLU A 286 10.56 22.67 10.00
CA GLU A 286 11.43 23.76 9.49
C GLU A 286 12.78 23.20 9.01
N LYS A 287 12.76 22.15 8.19
CA LYS A 287 13.99 21.71 7.55
C LYS A 287 14.42 22.78 6.57
N GLU A 288 15.58 23.39 6.83
CA GLU A 288 16.35 24.11 5.82
C GLU A 288 16.45 23.24 4.56
N THR A 289 15.67 23.61 3.54
CA THR A 289 15.56 22.94 2.24
C THR A 289 16.92 22.81 1.55
N SER A 290 17.92 23.57 2.02
CA SER A 290 19.32 23.62 1.61
C SER A 290 20.05 22.26 1.67
N GLN A 291 19.75 21.39 2.64
CA GLN A 291 20.44 20.08 2.76
C GLN A 291 19.94 19.01 1.78
N LEU A 292 18.74 19.16 1.21
CA LEU A 292 18.21 18.19 0.23
C LEU A 292 18.91 18.31 -1.14
N LEU A 293 19.45 19.48 -1.45
CA LEU A 293 20.13 19.78 -2.71
C LEU A 293 21.62 19.38 -2.71
N SER A 294 22.17 18.96 -1.57
CA SER A 294 23.60 18.69 -1.40
C SER A 294 23.99 17.21 -1.41
N ARG A 295 23.05 16.29 -1.72
CA ARG A 295 23.35 14.85 -1.77
C ARG A 295 23.91 14.49 -3.15
N SER A 296 25.09 13.89 -3.18
CA SER A 296 25.68 13.40 -4.43
C SER A 296 24.85 12.24 -4.99
N VAL A 297 24.84 12.11 -6.33
CA VAL A 297 24.10 11.05 -7.03
C VAL A 297 24.64 9.68 -6.65
N GLU A 298 25.95 9.55 -6.47
CA GLU A 298 26.63 8.32 -6.08
C GLU A 298 26.10 7.80 -4.74
N LYS A 299 26.07 8.68 -3.73
CA LYS A 299 25.55 8.32 -2.41
C LYS A 299 24.07 7.94 -2.46
N TYR A 300 23.28 8.64 -3.29
CA TYR A 300 21.87 8.27 -3.49
C TYR A 300 21.73 6.86 -4.09
N LEU A 301 22.53 6.51 -5.09
CA LEU A 301 22.49 5.20 -5.73
C LEU A 301 22.94 4.08 -4.80
N GLU A 302 24.02 4.28 -4.03
CA GLU A 302 24.48 3.33 -3.01
C GLU A 302 23.38 3.06 -1.97
N ASP A 303 22.77 4.12 -1.45
CA ASP A 303 21.69 4.00 -0.47
C ASP A 303 20.43 3.35 -1.08
N LEU A 304 20.13 3.62 -2.35
CA LEU A 304 19.00 3.03 -3.05
C LEU A 304 19.17 1.50 -3.21
N ILE A 305 20.35 1.06 -3.65
CA ILE A 305 20.67 -0.36 -3.84
C ILE A 305 20.56 -1.09 -2.50
N GLU A 306 21.16 -0.53 -1.44
CA GLU A 306 21.15 -1.13 -0.12
C GLU A 306 19.72 -1.25 0.44
N LYS A 307 18.90 -0.21 0.26
CA LYS A 307 17.50 -0.22 0.70
C LYS A 307 16.65 -1.22 -0.08
N LEU A 308 16.83 -1.31 -1.40
CA LEU A 308 16.13 -2.30 -2.22
C LEU A 308 16.50 -3.72 -1.79
N ARG A 309 17.80 -4.01 -1.57
CA ARG A 309 18.25 -5.32 -1.12
C ARG A 309 17.59 -5.70 0.21
N LYS A 310 17.68 -4.83 1.21
CA LYS A 310 17.05 -5.04 2.53
C LYS A 310 15.54 -5.21 2.45
N ALA A 311 14.87 -4.39 1.63
CA ALA A 311 13.42 -4.48 1.47
C ALA A 311 13.00 -5.84 0.90
N HIS A 312 13.71 -6.34 -0.12
CA HIS A 312 13.42 -7.63 -0.74
C HIS A 312 13.77 -8.82 0.16
N GLU A 313 14.85 -8.73 0.94
CA GLU A 313 15.24 -9.71 1.97
C GLU A 313 14.15 -9.85 3.05
N ILE A 314 13.74 -8.74 3.67
CA ILE A 314 12.65 -8.71 4.66
C ILE A 314 11.36 -9.29 4.07
N ALA A 315 11.07 -8.97 2.80
CA ALA A 315 9.87 -9.47 2.15
C ALA A 315 9.94 -10.95 1.79
N ALA A 316 11.13 -11.52 1.56
CA ALA A 316 11.32 -12.95 1.38
C ALA A 316 11.15 -13.68 2.71
N GLU A 317 11.83 -13.23 3.76
CA GLU A 317 11.72 -13.78 5.12
C GLU A 317 10.28 -13.72 5.65
N THR A 318 9.60 -12.58 5.47
CA THR A 318 8.21 -12.42 5.93
C THR A 318 7.27 -13.31 5.14
N ALA A 319 7.48 -13.45 3.83
CA ALA A 319 6.69 -14.36 3.01
C ALA A 319 6.88 -15.79 3.52
N GLU A 320 8.12 -16.27 3.63
CA GLU A 320 8.44 -17.63 4.12
C GLU A 320 7.88 -17.89 5.53
N ALA A 321 8.07 -16.99 6.48
CA ALA A 321 7.51 -17.11 7.83
C ALA A 321 5.98 -17.17 7.81
N THR A 322 5.35 -16.37 6.95
CA THR A 322 3.90 -16.41 6.74
C THR A 322 3.47 -17.76 6.17
N GLN A 323 4.22 -18.32 5.21
CA GLN A 323 3.95 -19.64 4.63
C GLN A 323 4.07 -20.76 5.68
N ASN A 324 5.13 -20.75 6.49
CA ASN A 324 5.40 -21.75 7.53
C ASN A 324 4.34 -21.74 8.62
N ASN A 325 3.91 -20.55 9.06
CA ASN A 325 2.82 -20.41 10.03
C ASN A 325 1.50 -21.00 9.51
N TYR A 326 1.26 -20.98 8.19
CA TYR A 326 0.07 -21.60 7.61
C TYR A 326 0.20 -23.12 7.45
N ALA A 327 1.39 -23.65 7.21
CA ALA A 327 1.63 -25.09 7.11
C ALA A 327 1.57 -25.82 8.47
N SER A 328 1.70 -25.09 9.59
CA SER A 328 1.66 -25.64 10.95
C SER A 328 0.28 -25.71 11.60
N TYR A 329 -0.79 -25.27 10.92
CA TYR A 329 -2.19 -25.33 11.38
C TYR A 329 -2.97 -26.43 10.65
#